data_AF-A0AAT9G7S5-F1
#
_entry.id   AF-A0AAT9G7S5-F1
#
_cell.length_a   1.000
_cell.length_b   1.000
_cell.length_c   1.000
_cell.angle_alpha   90.00
_cell.angle_beta   90.00
_cell.angle_gamma   90.00
#
_symmetry.space_group_name_H-M   'P 1'
#
loop_
_entity.id
_entity.type
_entity.pdbx_description
1 polymer ?
#
loop_
_entity_poly.entity_id
_entity_poly.type
_entity_poly.pdbx_seq_one_letter_code
_entity_poly.pdbx_strand_id
1 'polypeptide(L)'
;MRKTLIYISVVIAVTLLIYTIAWFLIISFIASNINQQYGNRYIAANSIDSEQKYFIKFNKVVGYGFPFKIALQVIGWHEEGENSIIEFNSPIYIGYDLLKQACFVSYFGDATGRYKPIELGFGTKFESGNYSFIAKMPLSFKLFKIFIQKKDPFEIINFIKKLELTSEKTKIFDLVDGQKLYDEDHTIISFSLERNKYYTDLEDFKNNVPQKLNVTYSTNILESNVINRRIPAGLLLYRFAWPIPFSFEGRFYIKTNKSLYSEFAKDLEIKMISSKFSSSIQESLTTLLYQSKVEEGSNDSHLKVESKIDLKPGFSDNILNSIQYLLSYISLLPNSSSLIEELQYINSNKDKFNLTELENHQYIFDLDINFFARKKDIMRAQINNLSLFSNNTGFRLSSECRLDAFRKFDIKGLIVFNNYLKATDIITNYFFNLGRFKTFSEDSRIVYKEGTKYFLRTISDHPDSNSGDISFEYNLDSSNIEKGKIGSVDFNKFLPLYYLALYKKASEKIHIGDNVTKRIQELVPDFNEYHSLLKQLMIQPFLEVDSDVWQEVIK
;
A
#
# COMPACT_ATOMS: atom_id res chain seq x y z
N MET A 1 34.66 -59.07 10.93
CA MET A 1 33.98 -57.86 11.43
C MET A 1 34.91 -56.85 12.11
N ARG A 2 35.62 -57.17 13.20
CA ARG A 2 36.48 -56.20 13.93
C ARG A 2 37.56 -55.54 13.07
N LYS A 3 38.29 -56.30 12.24
CA LYS A 3 39.31 -55.75 11.32
C LYS A 3 38.70 -54.85 10.24
N THR A 4 37.58 -55.25 9.64
CA THR A 4 36.85 -54.47 8.64
C THR A 4 36.36 -53.13 9.21
N LEU A 5 35.83 -53.14 10.43
CA LEU A 5 35.42 -51.93 11.15
C LEU A 5 36.62 -50.99 11.41
N ILE A 6 37.77 -51.53 11.84
CA ILE A 6 39.00 -50.73 12.03
C ILE A 6 39.44 -50.09 10.71
N TYR A 7 39.46 -50.83 9.60
CA TYR A 7 39.80 -50.27 8.28
C TYR A 7 38.84 -49.15 7.86
N ILE A 8 37.52 -49.34 8.02
CA ILE A 8 36.52 -48.31 7.72
C ILE A 8 36.75 -47.07 8.60
N SER A 9 36.98 -47.25 9.91
CA SER A 9 37.25 -46.14 10.83
C SER A 9 38.52 -45.38 10.47
N VAL A 10 39.59 -46.07 10.08
CA VAL A 10 40.84 -45.43 9.63
C VAL A 10 40.61 -44.64 8.34
N VAL A 11 39.89 -45.20 7.36
CA VAL A 11 39.57 -44.50 6.11
C VAL A 11 38.72 -43.24 6.37
N ILE A 12 37.72 -43.33 7.25
CA ILE A 12 36.90 -42.16 7.64
C ILE A 12 37.78 -41.11 8.34
N ALA A 13 38.62 -41.52 9.29
CA ALA A 13 39.50 -40.61 10.02
C ALA A 13 40.49 -39.89 9.08
N VAL A 14 41.12 -40.61 8.16
CA VAL A 14 42.03 -40.04 7.16
C VAL A 14 41.28 -39.08 6.23
N THR A 15 40.08 -39.44 5.77
CA THR A 15 39.28 -38.58 4.90
C THR A 15 38.85 -37.29 5.59
N LEU A 16 38.42 -37.37 6.86
CA LEU A 16 38.09 -36.21 7.68
C LEU A 16 39.31 -35.32 7.93
N LEU A 17 40.48 -35.91 8.17
CA LEU A 17 41.72 -35.17 8.39
C LEU A 17 42.15 -34.42 7.12
N ILE A 18 42.14 -35.09 5.95
CA ILE A 18 42.41 -34.46 4.65
C ILE A 18 41.41 -33.32 4.40
N TYR A 19 40.13 -33.56 4.62
CA TYR A 19 39.08 -32.55 4.47
C TYR A 19 39.32 -31.33 5.36
N THR A 20 39.67 -31.56 6.63
CA THR A 20 39.92 -30.49 7.61
C THR A 20 41.12 -29.64 7.21
N ILE A 21 42.23 -30.27 6.82
CA ILE A 21 43.43 -29.57 6.35
C ILE A 21 43.12 -28.78 5.08
N ALA A 22 42.46 -29.40 4.10
CA ALA A 22 42.10 -28.74 2.85
C ALA A 22 41.19 -27.53 3.07
N TRP A 23 40.16 -27.69 3.90
CA TRP A 23 39.23 -26.61 4.26
C TRP A 23 39.98 -25.43 4.90
N PHE A 24 40.84 -25.71 5.88
CA PHE A 24 41.60 -24.68 6.60
C PHE A 24 42.55 -23.92 5.68
N LEU A 25 43.28 -24.63 4.82
CA LEU A 25 44.23 -24.03 3.88
C LEU A 25 43.53 -23.15 2.84
N ILE A 26 42.43 -23.63 2.24
CA ILE A 26 41.68 -22.88 1.23
C ILE A 26 41.13 -21.58 1.82
N ILE A 27 40.43 -21.67 2.96
CA ILE A 27 39.80 -20.51 3.58
C ILE A 27 40.84 -19.50 4.07
N SER A 28 41.94 -19.96 4.68
CA SER A 28 43.00 -19.07 5.17
C SER A 28 43.70 -18.34 4.03
N PHE A 29 43.94 -19.03 2.90
CA PHE A 29 44.50 -18.41 1.70
C PHE A 29 43.58 -17.31 1.13
N ILE A 30 42.28 -17.60 1.01
CA ILE A 30 41.29 -16.62 0.54
C ILE A 30 41.25 -15.39 1.47
N ALA A 31 41.15 -15.61 2.78
CA ALA A 31 41.10 -14.54 3.76
C ALA A 31 42.37 -13.66 3.73
N SER A 32 43.55 -14.28 3.62
CA SER A 32 44.83 -13.58 3.54
C SER A 32 44.90 -12.66 2.31
N ASN A 33 44.51 -13.17 1.14
CA ASN A 33 44.50 -12.39 -0.10
C ASN A 33 43.54 -11.20 -0.02
N ILE A 34 42.32 -11.40 0.51
CA ILE A 34 41.34 -10.33 0.68
C ILE A 34 41.89 -9.26 1.62
N ASN A 35 42.48 -9.64 2.76
CA ASN A 35 43.08 -8.70 3.70
C ASN A 35 44.22 -7.89 3.09
N GLN A 36 45.10 -8.53 2.32
CA GLN A 36 46.23 -7.87 1.69
C GLN A 36 45.78 -6.84 0.63
N GLN A 37 44.72 -7.15 -0.12
CA GLN A 37 44.23 -6.31 -1.20
C GLN A 37 43.29 -5.20 -0.73
N TYR A 38 42.43 -5.47 0.25
CA TYR A 38 41.28 -4.61 0.57
C TYR A 38 41.17 -4.22 2.05
N GLY A 39 41.87 -4.92 2.96
CA GLY A 39 41.80 -4.63 4.40
C GLY A 39 42.21 -3.20 4.73
N ASN A 40 41.37 -2.50 5.52
CA ASN A 40 41.51 -1.10 5.93
C ASN A 40 41.55 -0.07 4.77
N ARG A 41 41.19 -0.46 3.54
CA ARG A 41 41.16 0.43 2.38
C ARG A 41 39.72 0.84 2.07
N TYR A 42 39.55 2.05 1.54
CA TYR A 42 38.27 2.48 0.99
C TYR A 42 38.06 1.84 -0.38
N ILE A 43 36.93 1.17 -0.52
CA ILE A 43 36.50 0.50 -1.74
C ILE A 43 35.33 1.30 -2.29
N ALA A 44 35.48 1.93 -3.45
CA ALA A 44 34.37 2.58 -4.11
C ALA A 44 33.38 1.51 -4.59
N ALA A 45 32.13 1.59 -4.15
CA ALA A 45 31.06 0.80 -4.75
C ALA A 45 30.50 1.60 -5.92
N ASN A 46 30.63 1.08 -7.13
CA ASN A 46 29.93 1.65 -8.28
C ASN A 46 28.46 1.24 -8.16
N SER A 47 27.60 2.18 -7.75
CA SER A 47 26.15 1.99 -7.89
C SER A 47 25.77 1.98 -9.37
N ILE A 48 24.71 1.24 -9.70
CA ILE A 48 24.18 1.13 -11.07
C ILE A 48 23.71 2.51 -11.59
N ASP A 49 23.32 3.43 -10.67
CA ASP A 49 23.08 4.85 -10.95
C ASP A 49 24.23 5.71 -10.38
N SER A 50 24.90 6.43 -11.26
CA SER A 50 26.26 6.98 -11.10
C SER A 50 26.41 8.31 -10.33
N GLU A 51 25.43 8.72 -9.52
CA GLU A 51 25.43 10.08 -8.95
C GLU A 51 25.97 10.18 -7.51
N GLN A 52 25.94 9.10 -6.73
CA GLN A 52 26.39 9.15 -5.32
C GLN A 52 27.71 8.39 -5.10
N LYS A 53 28.70 9.08 -4.53
CA LYS A 53 29.93 8.44 -4.05
C LYS A 53 29.63 7.63 -2.80
N TYR A 54 29.81 6.32 -2.89
CA TYR A 54 29.62 5.39 -1.79
C TYR A 54 30.87 4.52 -1.62
N PHE A 55 31.34 4.43 -0.39
CA PHE A 55 32.55 3.69 -0.03
C PHE A 55 32.27 2.63 1.01
N ILE A 56 32.93 1.50 0.86
CA ILE A 56 32.95 0.40 1.83
C ILE A 56 34.36 0.30 2.40
N LYS A 57 34.47 0.08 3.70
CA LYS A 57 35.73 -0.23 4.39
C LYS A 57 35.50 -1.36 5.38
N PHE A 58 36.49 -2.21 5.58
CA PHE A 58 36.49 -3.21 6.64
C PHE A 58 37.88 -3.39 7.23
N ASN A 59 37.98 -3.90 8.46
CA ASN A 59 39.26 -4.03 9.15
C ASN A 59 40.02 -5.28 8.70
N LYS A 60 39.36 -6.43 8.77
CA LYS A 60 39.92 -7.73 8.37
C LYS A 60 38.83 -8.76 8.09
N VAL A 61 39.22 -9.82 7.40
CA VAL A 61 38.42 -11.00 7.10
C VAL A 61 39.14 -12.23 7.65
N VAL A 62 38.41 -13.16 8.26
CA VAL A 62 38.96 -14.46 8.67
C VAL A 62 38.01 -15.60 8.32
N GLY A 63 38.52 -16.83 8.34
CA GLY A 63 37.73 -18.02 8.04
C GLY A 63 36.62 -18.32 9.04
N TYR A 64 35.50 -18.86 8.55
CA TYR A 64 34.35 -19.25 9.37
C TYR A 64 33.62 -20.48 8.78
N GLY A 65 33.01 -21.28 9.66
CA GLY A 65 31.93 -22.19 9.29
C GLY A 65 32.30 -23.65 9.01
N PHE A 66 33.49 -24.10 9.45
CA PHE A 66 33.83 -25.52 9.47
C PHE A 66 32.80 -26.35 10.27
N PRO A 67 32.44 -27.57 9.84
CA PRO A 67 32.87 -28.25 8.61
C PRO A 67 31.94 -28.03 7.43
N PHE A 68 30.81 -27.35 7.58
CA PHE A 68 29.73 -27.39 6.60
C PHE A 68 29.59 -26.12 5.75
N LYS A 69 30.43 -25.11 5.98
CA LYS A 69 30.40 -23.86 5.23
C LYS A 69 31.79 -23.48 4.77
N ILE A 70 31.87 -22.95 3.55
CA ILE A 70 33.06 -22.27 3.03
C ILE A 70 32.73 -20.79 3.13
N ALA A 71 33.11 -20.17 4.24
CA ALA A 71 32.65 -18.83 4.58
C ALA A 71 33.73 -18.00 5.27
N LEU A 72 33.47 -16.70 5.27
CA LEU A 72 34.32 -15.65 5.79
C LEU A 72 33.50 -14.82 6.78
N GLN A 73 34.12 -14.43 7.87
CA GLN A 73 33.60 -13.39 8.76
C GLN A 73 34.40 -12.10 8.51
N VAL A 74 33.68 -11.04 8.15
CA VAL A 74 34.20 -9.72 7.83
C VAL A 74 34.01 -8.82 9.04
N ILE A 75 35.12 -8.32 9.59
CA ILE A 75 35.16 -7.61 10.88
C ILE A 75 35.36 -6.12 10.63
N GLY A 76 34.58 -5.30 11.34
CA GLY A 76 34.66 -3.83 11.29
C GLY A 76 34.15 -3.25 9.98
N TRP A 77 33.04 -3.77 9.47
CA TRP A 77 32.43 -3.28 8.23
C TRP A 77 31.85 -1.88 8.43
N HIS A 78 32.12 -1.02 7.47
CA HIS A 78 31.79 0.40 7.50
C HIS A 78 31.39 0.85 6.10
N GLU A 79 30.31 1.62 6.02
CA GLU A 79 29.79 2.17 4.77
C GLU A 79 29.69 3.69 4.90
N GLU A 80 30.21 4.40 3.92
CA GLU A 80 30.26 5.86 3.92
C GLU A 80 29.68 6.41 2.60
N GLY A 81 28.62 7.21 2.73
CA GLY A 81 28.05 7.99 1.64
C GLY A 81 28.30 9.49 1.82
N GLU A 82 27.78 10.28 0.90
CA GLU A 82 27.90 11.75 0.94
C GLU A 82 27.32 12.35 2.23
N ASN A 83 26.15 11.88 2.66
CA ASN A 83 25.38 12.47 3.77
C ASN A 83 25.25 11.54 5.00
N SER A 84 25.92 10.39 5.01
CA SER A 84 25.74 9.41 6.09
C SER A 84 26.90 8.43 6.24
N ILE A 85 26.95 7.81 7.40
CA ILE A 85 27.87 6.74 7.76
C ILE A 85 27.10 5.61 8.42
N ILE A 86 27.48 4.36 8.12
CA ILE A 86 26.94 3.15 8.75
C ILE A 86 28.11 2.32 9.28
N GLU A 87 28.04 1.95 10.55
CA GLU A 87 29.03 1.15 11.25
C GLU A 87 28.40 -0.15 11.76
N PHE A 88 28.96 -1.29 11.36
CA PHE A 88 28.53 -2.60 11.85
C PHE A 88 29.48 -3.04 12.97
N ASN A 89 28.95 -3.11 14.20
CA ASN A 89 29.76 -3.43 15.38
C ASN A 89 29.99 -4.94 15.54
N SER A 90 29.22 -5.75 14.81
CA SER A 90 29.39 -7.21 14.74
C SER A 90 29.86 -7.66 13.36
N PRO A 91 30.51 -8.84 13.24
CA PRO A 91 30.97 -9.33 11.95
C PRO A 91 29.83 -9.62 10.98
N ILE A 92 30.05 -9.35 9.69
CA ILE A 92 29.19 -9.82 8.59
C ILE A 92 29.74 -11.16 8.11
N TYR A 93 28.89 -12.17 8.00
CA TYR A 93 29.26 -13.49 7.53
C TYR A 93 28.85 -13.65 6.07
N ILE A 94 29.79 -14.04 5.22
CA ILE A 94 29.57 -14.22 3.78
C ILE A 94 30.14 -15.57 3.38
N GLY A 95 29.37 -16.37 2.66
CA GLY A 95 29.93 -17.62 2.15
C GLY A 95 28.90 -18.55 1.53
N TYR A 96 29.28 -19.83 1.47
CA TYR A 96 28.47 -20.89 0.93
C TYR A 96 28.26 -22.00 1.96
N ASP A 97 27.00 -22.38 2.18
CA ASP A 97 26.60 -23.50 3.04
C ASP A 97 26.49 -24.77 2.20
N LEU A 98 27.35 -25.75 2.47
CA LEU A 98 27.45 -27.01 1.73
C LEU A 98 26.24 -27.91 1.96
N LEU A 99 25.64 -27.87 3.15
CA LEU A 99 24.47 -28.68 3.49
C LEU A 99 23.20 -28.10 2.87
N LYS A 100 23.00 -26.79 3.02
CA LYS A 100 21.83 -26.09 2.45
C LYS A 100 21.95 -25.88 0.94
N GLN A 101 23.17 -26.00 0.41
CA GLN A 101 23.54 -25.66 -0.96
C GLN A 101 23.07 -24.24 -1.34
N ALA A 102 23.56 -23.26 -0.58
CA ALA A 102 23.16 -21.87 -0.73
C ALA A 102 24.32 -20.91 -0.44
N CYS A 103 24.43 -19.86 -1.25
CA CYS A 103 25.20 -18.69 -0.87
C CYS A 103 24.43 -17.91 0.18
N PHE A 104 25.14 -17.31 1.13
CA PHE A 104 24.52 -16.45 2.14
C PHE A 104 25.39 -15.23 2.43
N VAL A 105 24.71 -14.14 2.77
CA VAL A 105 25.25 -12.99 3.49
C VAL A 105 24.39 -12.86 4.74
N SER A 106 24.97 -12.91 5.93
CA SER A 106 24.21 -12.81 7.17
C SER A 106 24.87 -11.90 8.19
N TYR A 107 24.05 -11.24 8.98
CA TYR A 107 24.44 -10.31 10.02
C TYR A 107 23.65 -10.59 11.30
N PHE A 108 24.35 -10.57 12.43
CA PHE A 108 23.78 -10.75 13.76
C PHE A 108 24.48 -9.80 14.71
N GLY A 109 23.73 -8.88 15.33
CA GLY A 109 24.24 -7.89 16.28
C GLY A 109 23.84 -6.45 15.94
N ASP A 110 24.67 -5.50 16.39
CA ASP A 110 24.31 -4.08 16.46
C ASP A 110 25.02 -3.22 15.40
N ALA A 111 24.28 -2.45 14.62
CA ALA A 111 24.81 -1.48 13.67
C ALA A 111 24.32 -0.06 14.01
N THR A 112 25.08 0.95 13.60
CA THR A 112 24.78 2.35 13.88
C THR A 112 24.81 3.13 12.58
N GLY A 113 23.71 3.80 12.23
CA GLY A 113 23.64 4.72 11.09
C GLY A 113 23.58 6.16 11.59
N ARG A 114 24.44 7.04 11.08
CA ARG A 114 24.50 8.46 11.45
C ARG A 114 24.41 9.35 10.21
N TYR A 115 23.76 10.50 10.34
CA TYR A 115 23.84 11.57 9.36
C TYR A 115 25.12 12.40 9.54
N LYS A 116 25.61 12.99 8.45
CA LYS A 116 26.64 14.05 8.52
C LYS A 116 25.96 15.42 8.66
N PRO A 117 26.50 16.36 9.46
CA PRO A 117 27.65 16.21 10.35
C PRO A 117 27.34 15.32 11.56
N ILE A 118 28.28 14.43 11.91
CA ILE A 118 28.11 13.34 12.90
C ILE A 118 27.86 13.90 14.30
N GLU A 119 28.41 15.08 14.57
CA GLU A 119 28.35 15.82 15.83
C GLU A 119 26.92 16.14 16.28
N LEU A 120 25.97 16.18 15.33
CA LEU A 120 24.56 16.43 15.63
C LEU A 120 23.86 15.22 16.28
N GLY A 121 24.47 14.04 16.28
CA GLY A 121 23.92 12.84 16.92
C GLY A 121 22.71 12.22 16.21
N PHE A 122 22.23 12.78 15.11
CA PHE A 122 21.09 12.24 14.36
C PHE A 122 21.41 10.91 13.69
N GLY A 123 20.53 9.94 13.89
CA GLY A 123 20.63 8.62 13.27
C GLY A 123 19.87 7.57 14.04
N THR A 124 20.22 6.30 13.82
CA THR A 124 19.58 5.17 14.49
C THR A 124 20.56 4.09 14.87
N LYS A 125 20.30 3.43 16.01
CA LYS A 125 20.86 2.12 16.34
C LYS A 125 19.95 1.03 15.75
N PHE A 126 20.54 0.05 15.10
CA PHE A 126 19.89 -1.14 14.56
C PHE A 126 20.41 -2.37 15.31
N GLU A 127 19.50 -3.20 15.79
CA GLU A 127 19.81 -4.49 16.40
C GLU A 127 19.10 -5.58 15.60
N SER A 128 19.78 -6.67 15.27
CA SER A 128 19.15 -7.79 14.57
C SER A 128 19.55 -9.14 15.16
N GLY A 129 18.53 -9.95 15.44
CA GLY A 129 18.67 -11.33 15.90
C GLY A 129 19.05 -12.31 14.80
N ASN A 130 18.81 -11.96 13.53
CA ASN A 130 19.37 -12.57 12.34
C ASN A 130 18.89 -11.75 11.14
N TYR A 131 19.81 -11.27 10.32
CA TYR A 131 19.48 -10.67 9.04
C TYR A 131 20.26 -11.41 7.95
N SER A 132 19.59 -11.99 6.97
CA SER A 132 20.26 -12.83 5.98
C SER A 132 19.66 -12.71 4.58
N PHE A 133 20.54 -12.62 3.59
CA PHE A 133 20.25 -12.89 2.19
C PHE A 133 20.76 -14.29 1.86
N ILE A 134 19.88 -15.14 1.33
CA ILE A 134 20.18 -16.53 0.98
C ILE A 134 19.83 -16.75 -0.49
N ALA A 135 20.80 -17.19 -1.28
CA ALA A 135 20.60 -17.62 -2.65
C ALA A 135 20.77 -19.13 -2.75
N LYS A 136 19.66 -19.87 -2.89
CA LYS A 136 19.68 -21.32 -3.05
C LYS A 136 20.27 -21.67 -4.42
N MET A 137 21.46 -22.25 -4.41
CA MET A 137 22.27 -22.49 -5.59
C MET A 137 22.93 -23.88 -5.50
N PRO A 138 22.23 -24.93 -5.96
CA PRO A 138 22.77 -26.29 -5.92
C PRO A 138 24.12 -26.43 -6.63
N LEU A 139 25.05 -27.17 -6.03
CA LEU A 139 26.34 -27.45 -6.66
C LEU A 139 26.15 -28.27 -7.92
N SER A 140 26.83 -27.88 -8.99
CA SER A 140 26.88 -28.65 -10.23
C SER A 140 28.26 -28.55 -10.85
N PHE A 141 28.64 -29.56 -11.63
CA PHE A 141 29.91 -29.54 -12.35
C PHE A 141 30.01 -28.36 -13.34
N LYS A 142 28.88 -27.92 -13.90
CA LYS A 142 28.82 -26.73 -14.78
C LYS A 142 29.15 -25.45 -14.01
N LEU A 143 28.60 -25.28 -12.80
CA LEU A 143 28.93 -24.15 -11.92
C LEU A 143 30.42 -24.15 -11.57
N PHE A 144 30.99 -25.31 -11.25
CA PHE A 144 32.42 -25.44 -10.96
C PHE A 144 33.30 -25.06 -12.17
N LYS A 145 32.90 -25.44 -13.39
CA LYS A 145 33.59 -25.02 -14.62
C LYS A 145 33.58 -23.51 -14.82
N ILE A 146 32.48 -22.81 -14.51
CA ILE A 146 32.39 -21.35 -14.63
C ILE A 146 33.42 -20.68 -13.72
N PHE A 147 33.53 -21.13 -12.47
CA PHE A 147 34.54 -20.61 -11.53
C PHE A 147 35.97 -20.88 -11.99
N ILE A 148 36.27 -22.08 -12.51
CA ILE A 148 37.62 -22.42 -13.03
C ILE A 148 37.96 -21.61 -14.29
N GLN A 149 37.01 -21.49 -15.21
CA GLN A 149 37.22 -20.87 -16.52
C GLN A 149 37.19 -19.34 -16.47
N LYS A 150 36.94 -18.73 -15.30
CA LYS A 150 36.83 -17.28 -15.10
C LYS A 150 35.88 -16.61 -16.10
N LYS A 151 34.76 -17.30 -16.40
CA LYS A 151 33.67 -16.71 -17.18
C LYS A 151 33.02 -15.56 -16.41
N ASP A 152 32.18 -14.77 -17.09
CA ASP A 152 31.47 -13.66 -16.46
C ASP A 152 30.76 -14.14 -15.16
N PRO A 153 31.06 -13.55 -13.99
CA PRO A 153 30.40 -13.90 -12.73
C PRO A 153 28.88 -13.80 -12.79
N PHE A 154 28.33 -13.01 -13.71
CA PHE A 154 26.89 -12.90 -13.93
C PHE A 154 26.24 -14.25 -14.28
N GLU A 155 26.95 -15.17 -14.95
CA GLU A 155 26.43 -16.50 -15.30
C GLU A 155 25.93 -17.30 -14.07
N ILE A 156 26.37 -16.94 -12.86
CA ILE A 156 25.91 -17.53 -11.58
C ILE A 156 24.39 -17.43 -11.42
N ILE A 157 23.72 -16.41 -11.98
CA ILE A 157 22.27 -16.25 -11.92
C ILE A 157 21.51 -17.48 -12.45
N ASN A 158 22.13 -18.23 -13.39
CA ASN A 158 21.58 -19.47 -13.96
C ASN A 158 21.57 -20.66 -12.99
N PHE A 159 22.14 -20.52 -11.79
CA PHE A 159 22.17 -21.60 -10.81
C PHE A 159 21.32 -21.27 -9.59
N ILE A 160 20.89 -20.01 -9.46
CA ILE A 160 19.97 -19.57 -8.42
C ILE A 160 18.58 -20.13 -8.71
N LYS A 161 18.03 -20.88 -7.75
CA LYS A 161 16.66 -21.42 -7.79
C LYS A 161 15.68 -20.53 -7.02
N LYS A 162 16.14 -20.00 -5.89
CA LYS A 162 15.35 -19.19 -4.97
C LYS A 162 16.27 -18.18 -4.31
N LEU A 163 15.82 -16.94 -4.20
CA LEU A 163 16.41 -15.92 -3.35
C LEU A 163 15.49 -15.75 -2.15
N GLU A 164 16.06 -15.61 -0.97
CA GLU A 164 15.34 -15.39 0.27
C GLU A 164 16.03 -14.29 1.05
N LEU A 165 15.28 -13.29 1.47
CA LEU A 165 15.69 -12.30 2.45
C LEU A 165 14.93 -12.60 3.74
N THR A 166 15.66 -12.75 4.83
CA THR A 166 15.09 -13.03 6.16
C THR A 166 15.65 -12.05 7.15
N SER A 167 14.76 -11.43 7.93
CA SER A 167 15.06 -10.56 9.06
C SER A 167 14.31 -11.12 10.27
N GLU A 168 14.98 -11.24 11.41
CA GLU A 168 14.42 -11.77 12.66
C GLU A 168 14.83 -10.89 13.84
N LYS A 169 13.88 -10.65 14.74
CA LYS A 169 14.07 -9.89 16.00
C LYS A 169 14.81 -8.58 15.75
N THR A 170 14.34 -7.84 14.75
CA THR A 170 14.96 -6.61 14.30
C THR A 170 14.38 -5.42 15.05
N LYS A 171 15.24 -4.65 15.69
CA LYS A 171 14.85 -3.46 16.47
C LYS A 171 15.61 -2.24 15.99
N ILE A 172 14.94 -1.09 16.03
CA ILE A 172 15.58 0.20 15.81
C ILE A 172 15.26 1.16 16.91
N PHE A 173 16.29 1.90 17.28
CA PHE A 173 16.25 2.95 18.27
C PHE A 173 16.77 4.26 17.66
N ASP A 174 16.15 5.36 18.01
CA ASP A 174 16.69 6.69 17.75
C ASP A 174 18.00 6.89 18.54
N LEU A 175 19.02 7.50 17.94
CA LEU A 175 20.29 7.75 18.63
C LEU A 175 20.24 8.95 19.58
N VAL A 176 19.29 9.88 19.41
CA VAL A 176 19.21 11.12 20.18
C VAL A 176 18.62 10.87 21.56
N ASP A 177 17.50 10.14 21.63
CA ASP A 177 16.76 9.91 22.88
C ASP A 177 16.65 8.43 23.26
N GLY A 178 17.13 7.50 22.41
CA GLY A 178 17.04 6.07 22.65
C GLY A 178 15.63 5.50 22.46
N GLN A 179 14.69 6.27 21.92
CA GLN A 179 13.32 5.80 21.70
C GLN A 179 13.32 4.64 20.71
N LYS A 180 12.63 3.54 21.05
CA LYS A 180 12.40 2.44 20.11
C LYS A 180 11.41 2.89 19.03
N LEU A 181 11.88 2.90 17.79
CA LEU A 181 11.12 3.33 16.61
C LEU A 181 10.47 2.15 15.90
N TYR A 182 11.05 0.96 16.02
CA TYR A 182 10.60 -0.22 15.30
C TYR A 182 10.98 -1.50 16.04
N ASP A 183 10.07 -2.45 16.07
CA ASP A 183 10.27 -3.79 16.62
C ASP A 183 9.58 -4.81 15.71
N GLU A 184 10.36 -5.70 15.13
CA GLU A 184 9.94 -6.73 14.20
C GLU A 184 10.32 -8.10 14.75
N ASP A 185 9.34 -8.99 14.82
CA ASP A 185 9.57 -10.39 15.14
C ASP A 185 10.26 -11.09 13.96
N HIS A 186 9.67 -10.97 12.76
CA HIS A 186 10.28 -11.47 11.53
C HIS A 186 9.76 -10.77 10.27
N THR A 187 10.60 -10.76 9.23
CA THR A 187 10.25 -10.48 7.82
C THR A 187 10.93 -11.50 6.93
N ILE A 188 10.18 -12.14 6.03
CA ILE A 188 10.69 -13.11 5.07
C ILE A 188 10.17 -12.74 3.68
N ILE A 189 11.08 -12.49 2.74
CA ILE A 189 10.79 -12.24 1.33
C ILE A 189 11.46 -13.32 0.50
N SER A 190 10.70 -14.07 -0.27
CA SER A 190 11.24 -15.10 -1.15
C SER A 190 10.89 -14.81 -2.60
N PHE A 191 11.88 -14.94 -3.48
CA PHE A 191 11.74 -14.78 -4.91
C PHE A 191 12.15 -16.06 -5.62
N SER A 192 11.38 -16.48 -6.62
CA SER A 192 11.79 -17.54 -7.55
C SER A 192 11.45 -17.15 -8.97
N LEU A 193 12.45 -17.25 -9.84
CA LEU A 193 12.40 -16.85 -11.24
C LEU A 193 12.30 -18.11 -12.10
N GLU A 194 11.30 -18.17 -12.98
CA GLU A 194 11.28 -19.17 -14.05
C GLU A 194 12.11 -18.64 -15.21
N ARG A 195 13.31 -19.21 -15.36
CA ARG A 195 14.25 -18.80 -16.40
C ARG A 195 13.81 -19.31 -17.76
N ASN A 196 13.88 -18.44 -18.76
CA ASN A 196 13.51 -18.79 -20.13
C ASN A 196 14.67 -19.41 -20.90
N LYS A 197 15.91 -19.05 -20.53
CA LYS A 197 17.13 -19.57 -21.15
C LYS A 197 18.32 -19.49 -20.19
N TYR A 198 19.48 -19.89 -20.69
CA TYR A 198 20.77 -19.68 -20.04
C TYR A 198 21.32 -18.29 -20.39
N TYR A 199 21.69 -17.49 -19.40
CA TYR A 199 22.18 -16.12 -19.54
C TYR A 199 23.71 -16.07 -19.49
N THR A 200 24.36 -15.41 -20.46
CA THR A 200 25.82 -15.28 -20.49
C THR A 200 26.34 -14.05 -19.74
N ASP A 201 25.59 -12.97 -19.76
CA ASP A 201 25.96 -11.66 -19.21
C ASP A 201 24.71 -10.83 -18.88
N LEU A 202 24.92 -9.64 -18.31
CA LEU A 202 23.84 -8.74 -17.88
C LEU A 202 22.99 -8.24 -19.06
N GLU A 203 23.59 -7.97 -20.22
CA GLU A 203 22.86 -7.48 -21.39
C GLU A 203 21.99 -8.59 -21.99
N ASP A 204 22.47 -9.83 -22.01
CA ASP A 204 21.67 -10.98 -22.40
C ASP A 204 20.45 -11.16 -21.48
N PHE A 205 20.63 -10.97 -20.17
CA PHE A 205 19.52 -10.98 -19.21
C PHE A 205 18.53 -9.85 -19.43
N LYS A 206 19.00 -8.61 -19.63
CA LYS A 206 18.13 -7.46 -19.92
C LYS A 206 17.35 -7.64 -21.22
N ASN A 207 17.92 -8.31 -22.21
CA ASN A 207 17.27 -8.57 -23.48
C ASN A 207 16.33 -9.79 -23.47
N ASN A 208 16.39 -10.62 -22.42
CA ASN A 208 15.66 -11.89 -22.32
C ASN A 208 15.17 -12.17 -20.89
N VAL A 209 14.57 -11.17 -20.25
CA VAL A 209 14.16 -11.24 -18.84
C VAL A 209 13.26 -12.45 -18.56
N PRO A 210 13.37 -13.06 -17.37
CA PRO A 210 12.45 -14.10 -16.93
C PRO A 210 11.00 -13.63 -17.03
N GLN A 211 10.16 -14.43 -17.67
CA GLN A 211 8.77 -14.06 -17.95
C GLN A 211 7.83 -14.36 -16.80
N LYS A 212 8.26 -15.11 -15.78
CA LYS A 212 7.46 -15.40 -14.59
C LYS A 212 8.30 -15.32 -13.33
N LEU A 213 7.71 -14.72 -12.31
CA LEU A 213 8.29 -14.51 -10.99
C LEU A 213 7.24 -14.84 -9.93
N ASN A 214 7.60 -15.72 -8.99
CA ASN A 214 6.82 -15.92 -7.78
C ASN A 214 7.49 -15.19 -6.63
N VAL A 215 6.71 -14.39 -5.91
CA VAL A 215 7.15 -13.68 -4.70
C VAL A 215 6.27 -14.10 -3.53
N THR A 216 6.87 -14.48 -2.42
CA THR A 216 6.15 -14.63 -1.15
C THR A 216 6.72 -13.64 -0.14
N TYR A 217 5.84 -12.99 0.60
CA TYR A 217 6.20 -11.99 1.59
C TYR A 217 5.44 -12.29 2.89
N SER A 218 6.15 -12.38 4.01
CA SER A 218 5.59 -12.61 5.34
C SER A 218 6.26 -11.68 6.33
N THR A 219 5.50 -11.01 7.17
CA THR A 219 6.04 -10.10 8.19
C THR A 219 5.18 -10.12 9.43
N ASN A 220 5.81 -9.90 10.59
CA ASN A 220 5.17 -9.69 11.87
C ASN A 220 5.86 -8.52 12.61
N ILE A 221 5.18 -7.38 12.64
CA ILE A 221 5.65 -6.14 13.23
C ILE A 221 4.99 -5.98 14.59
N LEU A 222 5.82 -5.88 15.64
CA LEU A 222 5.38 -5.74 17.02
C LEU A 222 5.21 -4.27 17.41
N GLU A 223 5.99 -3.37 16.80
CA GLU A 223 5.90 -1.93 17.05
C GLU A 223 6.44 -1.15 15.85
N SER A 224 5.77 -0.08 15.47
CA SER A 224 6.25 0.83 14.44
C SER A 224 5.80 2.26 14.72
N ASN A 225 6.75 3.07 15.20
CA ASN A 225 6.61 4.51 15.34
C ASN A 225 7.32 5.16 14.17
N VAL A 226 6.55 5.53 13.14
CA VAL A 226 7.10 6.07 11.88
C VAL A 226 7.58 7.51 12.08
N ILE A 227 8.80 7.66 12.57
CA ILE A 227 9.52 8.93 12.53
C ILE A 227 10.51 8.86 11.36
N ASN A 228 10.56 9.91 10.53
CA ASN A 228 11.56 10.06 9.48
C ASN A 228 12.98 10.17 10.09
N ARG A 229 13.62 9.02 10.33
CA ARG A 229 15.03 8.91 10.72
C ARG A 229 15.78 8.06 9.70
N ARG A 230 17.06 8.38 9.41
CA ARG A 230 17.89 7.49 8.57
C ARG A 230 18.16 6.26 9.36
N ILE A 231 17.77 5.17 8.75
CA ILE A 231 18.16 3.85 9.17
C ILE A 231 19.34 3.45 8.28
N PRO A 232 20.34 2.70 8.80
CA PRO A 232 21.32 2.02 7.97
C PRO A 232 20.72 1.46 6.67
N ALA A 233 21.07 2.10 5.56
CA ALA A 233 20.68 1.67 4.23
C ALA A 233 21.35 0.34 3.90
N GLY A 234 20.61 -0.56 3.25
CA GLY A 234 21.11 -1.87 2.81
C GLY A 234 20.34 -3.06 3.38
N LEU A 235 19.78 -2.93 4.60
CA LEU A 235 19.07 -4.05 5.25
C LEU A 235 17.54 -3.86 5.32
N LEU A 236 17.01 -2.69 4.96
CA LEU A 236 15.61 -2.33 5.27
C LEU A 236 14.89 -1.66 4.11
N LEU A 237 15.18 -2.12 2.90
CA LEU A 237 14.36 -1.80 1.75
C LEU A 237 12.95 -2.38 1.97
N TYR A 238 11.97 -1.48 2.06
CA TYR A 238 10.54 -1.71 2.19
C TYR A 238 10.06 -2.15 3.57
N ARG A 239 10.13 -1.23 4.54
CA ARG A 239 9.36 -1.35 5.77
C ARG A 239 7.92 -0.94 5.49
N PHE A 240 7.02 -1.91 5.53
CA PHE A 240 5.64 -1.57 5.83
C PHE A 240 5.61 -1.07 7.28
N ALA A 241 5.23 0.19 7.43
CA ALA A 241 5.21 0.85 8.72
C ALA A 241 3.77 1.30 8.96
N TRP A 242 3.14 0.72 9.98
CA TRP A 242 1.78 1.06 10.40
C TRP A 242 1.83 1.35 11.90
N PRO A 243 1.18 2.41 12.41
CA PRO A 243 1.25 2.82 13.82
C PRO A 243 0.62 1.82 14.83
N ILE A 244 0.48 0.55 14.47
CA ILE A 244 -0.01 -0.54 15.33
C ILE A 244 0.77 -1.82 15.02
N PRO A 245 0.83 -2.78 15.97
CA PRO A 245 1.32 -4.11 15.68
C PRO A 245 0.47 -4.78 14.58
N PHE A 246 1.12 -5.38 13.59
CA PHE A 246 0.43 -6.08 12.51
C PHE A 246 1.27 -7.23 11.95
N SER A 247 0.59 -8.22 11.38
CA SER A 247 1.18 -9.23 10.52
C SER A 247 0.59 -9.17 9.12
N PHE A 248 1.41 -9.50 8.13
CA PHE A 248 0.98 -9.60 6.74
C PHE A 248 1.63 -10.81 6.08
N GLU A 249 0.85 -11.57 5.34
CA GLU A 249 1.30 -12.68 4.51
C GLU A 249 0.72 -12.50 3.10
N GLY A 250 1.56 -12.56 2.07
CA GLY A 250 1.15 -12.37 0.68
C GLY A 250 1.88 -13.32 -0.27
N ARG A 251 1.13 -13.84 -1.24
CA ARG A 251 1.68 -14.63 -2.37
C ARG A 251 1.36 -13.95 -3.69
N PHE A 252 2.41 -13.57 -4.41
CA PHE A 252 2.33 -12.84 -5.66
C PHE A 252 2.90 -13.68 -6.80
N TYR A 253 2.20 -13.67 -7.91
CA TYR A 253 2.63 -14.22 -9.18
C TYR A 253 2.68 -13.09 -10.20
N ILE A 254 3.85 -12.85 -10.76
CA ILE A 254 4.08 -11.82 -11.77
C ILE A 254 4.43 -12.54 -13.06
N LYS A 255 3.75 -12.19 -14.14
CA LYS A 255 3.99 -12.74 -15.47
C LYS A 255 4.07 -11.60 -16.49
N THR A 256 4.99 -11.71 -17.44
CA THR A 256 5.03 -10.85 -18.62
C THR A 256 5.23 -11.69 -19.88
N ASN A 257 4.76 -11.22 -21.03
CA ASN A 257 5.13 -11.81 -22.32
C ASN A 257 6.30 -11.07 -22.99
N LYS A 258 6.78 -9.97 -22.42
CA LYS A 258 7.92 -9.20 -22.98
C LYS A 258 9.26 -9.82 -22.58
N SER A 259 10.19 -9.85 -23.51
CA SER A 259 11.56 -10.35 -23.29
C SER A 259 12.53 -9.24 -22.92
N LEU A 260 12.28 -8.00 -23.36
CA LEU A 260 13.11 -6.84 -23.06
C LEU A 260 12.75 -6.24 -21.70
N TYR A 261 13.75 -5.96 -20.87
CA TYR A 261 13.58 -5.33 -19.56
C TYR A 261 12.88 -3.97 -19.65
N SER A 262 13.25 -3.15 -20.64
CA SER A 262 12.63 -1.83 -20.89
C SER A 262 11.13 -1.92 -21.21
N GLU A 263 10.65 -3.09 -21.58
CA GLU A 263 9.25 -3.34 -21.92
C GLU A 263 8.51 -4.17 -20.89
N PHE A 264 9.16 -4.59 -19.80
CA PHE A 264 8.61 -5.53 -18.81
C PHE A 264 7.20 -5.15 -18.31
N ALA A 265 6.94 -3.85 -18.14
CA ALA A 265 5.67 -3.33 -17.66
C ALA A 265 4.55 -3.23 -18.72
N LYS A 266 4.86 -3.39 -20.01
CA LYS A 266 3.91 -3.17 -21.12
C LYS A 266 2.89 -4.30 -21.29
N ASP A 267 3.20 -5.52 -20.89
CA ASP A 267 2.28 -6.66 -20.97
C ASP A 267 2.50 -7.49 -19.70
N LEU A 268 1.92 -7.01 -18.61
CA LEU A 268 2.21 -7.42 -17.25
C LEU A 268 0.95 -7.92 -16.57
N GLU A 269 1.01 -9.13 -16.05
CA GLU A 269 0.01 -9.70 -15.15
C GLU A 269 0.61 -9.79 -13.74
N ILE A 270 -0.06 -9.18 -12.77
CA ILE A 270 0.24 -9.31 -11.35
C ILE A 270 -0.98 -9.94 -10.67
N LYS A 271 -0.76 -11.12 -10.08
CA LYS A 271 -1.76 -11.85 -9.30
C LYS A 271 -1.31 -11.92 -7.85
N MET A 272 -2.04 -11.26 -6.95
CA MET A 272 -1.97 -11.54 -5.52
C MET A 272 -2.95 -12.67 -5.21
N ILE A 273 -2.44 -13.90 -5.20
CA ILE A 273 -3.23 -15.14 -5.09
C ILE A 273 -3.98 -15.18 -3.75
N SER A 274 -3.30 -14.74 -2.70
CA SER A 274 -3.88 -14.57 -1.36
C SER A 274 -3.01 -13.58 -0.60
N SER A 275 -3.61 -12.57 0.02
CA SER A 275 -2.97 -11.82 1.10
C SER A 275 -3.82 -11.81 2.34
N LYS A 276 -3.19 -12.02 3.49
CA LYS A 276 -3.79 -11.88 4.80
C LYS A 276 -3.11 -10.73 5.52
N PHE A 277 -3.89 -9.79 6.03
CA PHE A 277 -3.44 -8.77 6.97
C PHE A 277 -4.15 -8.97 8.30
N SER A 278 -3.42 -8.84 9.40
CA SER A 278 -3.97 -9.00 10.75
C SER A 278 -3.34 -8.00 11.69
N SER A 279 -4.17 -7.29 12.44
CA SER A 279 -3.77 -6.41 13.54
C SER A 279 -4.76 -6.56 14.70
N SER A 280 -4.52 -5.80 15.77
CA SER A 280 -5.45 -5.71 16.90
C SER A 280 -6.82 -5.14 16.52
N ILE A 281 -6.88 -4.30 15.47
CA ILE A 281 -8.07 -3.55 15.07
C ILE A 281 -8.67 -3.97 13.73
N GLN A 282 -7.97 -4.79 12.93
CA GLN A 282 -8.40 -5.16 11.60
C GLN A 282 -7.88 -6.53 11.21
N GLU A 283 -8.72 -7.33 10.57
CA GLU A 283 -8.29 -8.49 9.78
C GLU A 283 -8.76 -8.32 8.33
N SER A 284 -7.96 -8.76 7.37
CA SER A 284 -8.45 -8.82 5.99
C SER A 284 -7.85 -9.95 5.18
N LEU A 285 -8.64 -10.43 4.23
CA LEU A 285 -8.24 -11.37 3.20
C LEU A 285 -8.50 -10.72 1.85
N THR A 286 -7.44 -10.49 1.08
CA THR A 286 -7.52 -9.78 -0.21
C THR A 286 -6.94 -10.63 -1.32
N THR A 287 -7.57 -10.58 -2.48
CA THR A 287 -7.00 -11.02 -3.75
C THR A 287 -6.95 -9.85 -4.72
N LEU A 288 -5.96 -9.85 -5.60
CA LEU A 288 -5.79 -8.81 -6.61
C LEU A 288 -5.35 -9.44 -7.92
N LEU A 289 -5.94 -9.00 -9.01
CA LEU A 289 -5.52 -9.27 -10.37
C LEU A 289 -5.33 -7.93 -11.08
N TYR A 290 -4.12 -7.66 -11.53
CA TYR A 290 -3.82 -6.61 -12.49
C TYR A 290 -3.33 -7.26 -13.78
N GLN A 291 -3.86 -6.82 -14.92
CA GLN A 291 -3.44 -7.27 -16.24
C GLN A 291 -3.32 -6.05 -17.14
N SER A 292 -2.16 -5.83 -17.76
CA SER A 292 -2.03 -4.93 -18.91
C SER A 292 -1.79 -5.71 -20.19
N LYS A 293 -2.40 -5.27 -21.29
CA LYS A 293 -2.19 -5.79 -22.63
C LYS A 293 -1.93 -4.63 -23.57
N VAL A 294 -0.83 -4.71 -24.31
CA VAL A 294 -0.56 -3.81 -25.43
C VAL A 294 -0.94 -4.52 -26.72
N GLU A 295 -2.05 -4.10 -27.32
CA GLU A 295 -2.46 -4.44 -28.69
C GLU A 295 -2.21 -3.23 -29.58
N GLU A 296 -1.92 -3.41 -30.88
CA GLU A 296 -1.54 -2.40 -31.88
C GLU A 296 -1.97 -0.94 -31.59
N GLY A 297 -1.15 -0.20 -30.82
CA GLY A 297 -1.36 1.23 -30.50
C GLY A 297 -2.20 1.55 -29.25
N SER A 298 -2.75 0.57 -28.53
CA SER A 298 -3.52 0.73 -27.29
C SER A 298 -2.99 -0.15 -26.16
N ASN A 299 -2.81 0.44 -24.98
CA ASN A 299 -2.55 -0.25 -23.71
C ASN A 299 -3.83 -0.39 -22.87
N ASP A 300 -4.46 -1.55 -22.93
CA ASP A 300 -5.64 -1.84 -22.13
C ASP A 300 -5.20 -2.47 -20.80
N SER A 301 -5.80 -2.03 -19.70
CA SER A 301 -5.52 -2.56 -18.37
C SER A 301 -6.80 -3.01 -17.67
N HIS A 302 -6.74 -4.11 -16.95
CA HIS A 302 -7.79 -4.62 -16.08
C HIS A 302 -7.27 -4.68 -14.65
N LEU A 303 -8.06 -4.18 -13.70
CA LEU A 303 -7.80 -4.29 -12.27
C LEU A 303 -9.02 -4.93 -11.61
N LYS A 304 -8.80 -6.03 -10.90
CA LYS A 304 -9.78 -6.67 -10.04
C LYS A 304 -9.22 -6.81 -8.63
N VAL A 305 -9.99 -6.38 -7.63
CA VAL A 305 -9.67 -6.51 -6.21
C VAL A 305 -10.89 -7.09 -5.52
N GLU A 306 -10.71 -8.14 -4.74
CA GLU A 306 -11.75 -8.71 -3.89
C GLU A 306 -11.18 -8.80 -2.48
N SER A 307 -11.86 -8.22 -1.50
CA SER A 307 -11.40 -8.16 -0.11
C SER A 307 -12.54 -8.43 0.87
N LYS A 308 -12.23 -9.23 1.89
CA LYS A 308 -13.03 -9.37 3.10
C LYS A 308 -12.30 -8.68 4.23
N ILE A 309 -12.94 -7.72 4.90
CA ILE A 309 -12.32 -6.86 5.90
C ILE A 309 -13.16 -6.93 7.17
N ASP A 310 -12.59 -7.42 8.26
CA ASP A 310 -13.21 -7.44 9.57
C ASP A 310 -12.64 -6.27 10.40
N LEU A 311 -13.47 -5.29 10.72
CA LEU A 311 -13.09 -4.17 11.58
C LEU A 311 -13.40 -4.53 13.03
N LYS A 312 -12.40 -4.44 13.91
CA LYS A 312 -12.50 -4.80 15.34
C LYS A 312 -12.65 -3.54 16.22
N PRO A 313 -13.00 -3.70 17.51
CA PRO A 313 -13.09 -2.58 18.44
C PRO A 313 -11.80 -1.74 18.48
N GLY A 314 -11.94 -0.42 18.46
CA GLY A 314 -10.82 0.52 18.52
C GLY A 314 -10.18 0.87 17.17
N PHE A 315 -10.72 0.35 16.07
CA PHE A 315 -10.31 0.75 14.71
C PHE A 315 -10.49 2.25 14.48
N SER A 316 -11.63 2.79 14.91
CA SER A 316 -12.03 4.19 14.80
C SER A 316 -11.03 5.11 15.50
N ASP A 317 -10.77 4.83 16.78
CA ASP A 317 -9.83 5.60 17.60
C ASP A 317 -8.44 5.56 16.98
N ASN A 318 -8.02 4.41 16.46
CA ASN A 318 -6.73 4.29 15.81
C ASN A 318 -6.63 5.12 14.51
N ILE A 319 -7.67 5.15 13.67
CA ILE A 319 -7.70 6.04 12.49
C ILE A 319 -7.59 7.49 12.91
N LEU A 320 -8.39 7.93 13.89
CA LEU A 320 -8.38 9.31 14.35
C LEU A 320 -7.03 9.69 14.99
N ASN A 321 -6.40 8.78 15.72
CA ASN A 321 -5.05 8.96 16.26
C ASN A 321 -3.98 8.99 15.16
N SER A 322 -4.19 8.27 14.06
CA SER A 322 -3.28 8.25 12.92
C SER A 322 -3.19 9.60 12.20
N ILE A 323 -4.21 10.47 12.31
CA ILE A 323 -4.24 11.81 11.69
C ILE A 323 -3.06 12.66 12.16
N GLN A 324 -2.66 12.57 13.44
CA GLN A 324 -1.53 13.34 13.97
C GLN A 324 -0.23 13.06 13.21
N TYR A 325 -0.01 11.81 12.81
CA TYR A 325 1.17 11.44 12.02
C TYR A 325 1.08 12.01 10.61
N LEU A 326 -0.10 11.95 9.98
CA LEU A 326 -0.34 12.48 8.63
C LEU A 326 -0.18 14.00 8.54
N LEU A 327 -0.55 14.75 9.59
CA LEU A 327 -0.45 16.21 9.62
C LEU A 327 0.95 16.73 9.27
N SER A 328 2.00 16.05 9.75
CA SER A 328 3.40 16.42 9.49
C SER A 328 3.83 16.22 8.02
N TYR A 329 3.18 15.31 7.29
CA TYR A 329 3.44 15.08 5.88
C TYR A 329 2.59 16.00 5.00
N ILE A 330 1.33 16.19 5.38
CA ILE A 330 0.38 17.03 4.63
C ILE A 330 0.80 18.50 4.69
N SER A 331 1.40 18.95 5.80
CA SER A 331 1.97 20.30 5.93
C SER A 331 3.07 20.63 4.92
N LEU A 332 3.70 19.61 4.32
CA LEU A 332 4.70 19.77 3.27
C LEU A 332 4.09 19.85 1.86
N LEU A 333 2.80 19.53 1.70
CA LEU A 333 2.13 19.58 0.39
C LEU A 333 1.72 21.01 0.04
N PRO A 334 1.91 21.46 -1.21
CA PRO A 334 1.42 22.76 -1.66
C PRO A 334 -0.11 22.82 -1.62
N ASN A 335 -0.67 24.00 -1.29
CA ASN A 335 -2.12 24.27 -1.22
C ASN A 335 -2.93 23.38 -0.26
N SER A 336 -2.31 22.91 0.83
CA SER A 336 -2.93 22.00 1.80
C SER A 336 -3.55 22.68 3.02
N SER A 337 -3.52 24.02 3.13
CA SER A 337 -3.91 24.76 4.35
C SER A 337 -5.32 24.42 4.84
N SER A 338 -6.32 24.39 3.96
CA SER A 338 -7.70 24.06 4.35
C SER A 338 -7.85 22.60 4.83
N LEU A 339 -7.13 21.67 4.22
CA LEU A 339 -7.11 20.27 4.63
C LEU A 339 -6.42 20.12 6.00
N ILE A 340 -5.32 20.87 6.24
CA ILE A 340 -4.61 20.87 7.51
C ILE A 340 -5.51 21.40 8.63
N GLU A 341 -6.18 22.54 8.42
CA GLU A 341 -7.10 23.12 9.40
C GLU A 341 -8.21 22.13 9.78
N GLU A 342 -8.76 21.41 8.78
CA GLU A 342 -9.82 20.43 9.02
C GLU A 342 -9.29 19.18 9.74
N LEU A 343 -8.13 18.66 9.34
CA LEU A 343 -7.50 17.52 10.03
C LEU A 343 -7.07 17.88 11.46
N GLN A 344 -6.61 19.11 11.70
CA GLN A 344 -6.31 19.61 13.04
C GLN A 344 -7.59 19.71 13.88
N TYR A 345 -8.70 20.18 13.29
CA TYR A 345 -10.01 20.18 13.94
C TYR A 345 -10.45 18.76 14.34
N ILE A 346 -10.39 17.80 13.42
CA ILE A 346 -10.72 16.38 13.70
C ILE A 346 -9.84 15.85 14.83
N ASN A 347 -8.53 16.08 14.75
CA ASN A 347 -7.58 15.61 15.76
C ASN A 347 -7.83 16.24 17.16
N SER A 348 -8.39 17.44 17.21
CA SER A 348 -8.71 18.16 18.46
C SER A 348 -10.11 17.86 19.00
N ASN A 349 -10.98 17.24 18.21
CA ASN A 349 -12.38 16.96 18.54
C ASN A 349 -12.75 15.50 18.28
N LYS A 350 -11.82 14.56 18.53
CA LYS A 350 -11.99 13.12 18.22
C LYS A 350 -13.23 12.52 18.86
N ASP A 351 -13.61 12.99 20.04
CA ASP A 351 -14.80 12.62 20.79
C ASP A 351 -16.11 12.87 20.03
N LYS A 352 -16.12 13.81 19.07
CA LYS A 352 -17.28 14.08 18.20
C LYS A 352 -17.44 13.06 17.08
N PHE A 353 -16.39 12.30 16.76
CA PHE A 353 -16.36 11.34 15.66
C PHE A 353 -16.53 9.91 16.20
N ASN A 354 -17.76 9.55 16.59
CA ASN A 354 -18.06 8.19 16.99
C ASN A 354 -18.26 7.29 15.76
N LEU A 355 -17.21 6.56 15.38
CA LEU A 355 -17.24 5.60 14.25
C LEU A 355 -17.39 4.14 14.71
N THR A 356 -17.73 3.89 15.99
CA THR A 356 -17.88 2.53 16.54
C THR A 356 -18.96 1.72 15.85
N GLU A 357 -19.94 2.37 15.21
CA GLU A 357 -20.96 1.70 14.37
C GLU A 357 -20.35 0.96 13.16
N LEU A 358 -19.14 1.34 12.73
CA LEU A 358 -18.40 0.67 11.67
C LEU A 358 -17.64 -0.57 12.16
N GLU A 359 -17.43 -0.71 13.47
CA GLU A 359 -16.64 -1.78 14.07
C GLU A 359 -17.51 -3.02 14.35
N ASN A 360 -16.86 -4.16 14.62
CA ASN A 360 -17.52 -5.46 14.83
C ASN A 360 -18.36 -5.93 13.63
N HIS A 361 -17.98 -5.52 12.43
CA HIS A 361 -18.63 -5.90 11.19
C HIS A 361 -17.62 -6.43 10.19
N GLN A 362 -18.08 -7.38 9.38
CA GLN A 362 -17.39 -7.83 8.18
C GLN A 362 -17.85 -7.00 7.00
N TYR A 363 -16.88 -6.50 6.23
CA TYR A 363 -17.09 -5.78 4.99
C TYR A 363 -16.58 -6.60 3.81
N ILE A 364 -17.37 -6.67 2.76
CA ILE A 364 -17.01 -7.24 1.47
C ILE A 364 -16.78 -6.08 0.52
N PHE A 365 -15.54 -5.92 0.07
CA PHE A 365 -15.14 -4.91 -0.90
C PHE A 365 -14.78 -5.60 -2.22
N ASP A 366 -15.42 -5.19 -3.31
CA ASP A 366 -15.12 -5.69 -4.64
C ASP A 366 -14.90 -4.52 -5.61
N LEU A 367 -13.86 -4.64 -6.42
CA LEU A 367 -13.50 -3.70 -7.47
C LEU A 367 -13.20 -4.47 -8.74
N ASP A 368 -13.80 -4.06 -9.85
CA ASP A 368 -13.52 -4.58 -11.20
C ASP A 368 -13.57 -3.41 -12.18
N ILE A 369 -12.40 -3.01 -12.68
CA ILE A 369 -12.22 -1.86 -13.56
C ILE A 369 -11.42 -2.25 -14.80
N ASN A 370 -11.92 -1.87 -15.97
CA ASN A 370 -11.19 -1.85 -17.22
C ASN A 370 -10.80 -0.42 -17.59
N PHE A 371 -9.55 -0.23 -17.94
CA PHE A 371 -9.02 0.97 -18.59
C PHE A 371 -8.69 0.59 -20.03
N PHE A 372 -9.30 1.28 -20.99
CA PHE A 372 -9.01 1.10 -22.40
C PHE A 372 -8.19 2.29 -22.88
N ALA A 373 -7.07 2.02 -23.52
CA ALA A 373 -6.24 3.07 -24.05
C ALA A 373 -6.89 3.77 -25.25
N ARG A 374 -6.30 4.92 -25.55
CA ARG A 374 -6.73 5.89 -26.55
C ARG A 374 -6.83 5.25 -27.95
N LYS A 375 -8.04 4.83 -28.35
CA LYS A 375 -8.34 4.41 -29.73
C LYS A 375 -9.08 5.54 -30.43
N LYS A 376 -8.49 6.10 -31.51
CA LYS A 376 -9.03 7.27 -32.23
C LYS A 376 -9.26 8.49 -31.30
N ASP A 377 -8.26 8.80 -30.48
CA ASP A 377 -8.28 9.92 -29.52
C ASP A 377 -9.29 9.86 -28.36
N ILE A 378 -10.05 8.77 -28.22
CA ILE A 378 -11.00 8.58 -27.11
C ILE A 378 -10.39 7.63 -26.08
N MET A 379 -10.26 8.09 -24.84
CA MET A 379 -9.96 7.26 -23.67
C MET A 379 -11.27 6.72 -23.10
N ARG A 380 -11.29 5.45 -22.69
CA ARG A 380 -12.47 4.85 -22.06
C ARG A 380 -12.07 4.16 -20.77
N ALA A 381 -12.81 4.40 -19.70
CA ALA A 381 -12.69 3.68 -18.44
C ALA A 381 -14.05 3.08 -18.09
N GLN A 382 -14.07 1.86 -17.61
CA GLN A 382 -15.28 1.15 -17.24
C GLN A 382 -15.11 0.50 -15.88
N ILE A 383 -15.89 0.95 -14.91
CA ILE A 383 -16.08 0.29 -13.62
C ILE A 383 -17.21 -0.74 -13.85
N ASN A 384 -16.84 -2.01 -13.97
CA ASN A 384 -17.81 -3.10 -14.07
C ASN A 384 -18.52 -3.32 -12.72
N ASN A 385 -17.75 -3.19 -11.64
CA ASN A 385 -18.25 -3.27 -10.28
C ASN A 385 -17.34 -2.49 -9.33
N LEU A 386 -17.91 -1.62 -8.52
CA LEU A 386 -17.31 -1.12 -7.28
C LEU A 386 -18.36 -1.30 -6.20
N SER A 387 -18.09 -2.14 -5.21
CA SER A 387 -19.03 -2.39 -4.13
C SER A 387 -18.36 -2.47 -2.77
N LEU A 388 -19.09 -2.03 -1.75
CA LEU A 388 -18.76 -2.20 -0.35
C LEU A 388 -20.04 -2.56 0.40
N PHE A 389 -20.07 -3.75 0.99
CA PHE A 389 -21.23 -4.24 1.74
C PHE A 389 -20.83 -4.74 3.12
N SER A 390 -21.66 -4.43 4.11
CA SER A 390 -21.69 -5.10 5.41
C SER A 390 -23.10 -5.67 5.60
N ASN A 391 -23.20 -7.00 5.60
CA ASN A 391 -24.47 -7.71 5.48
C ASN A 391 -25.29 -7.18 4.27
N ASN A 392 -26.53 -6.76 4.49
CA ASN A 392 -27.43 -6.23 3.47
C ASN A 392 -27.38 -4.69 3.35
N THR A 393 -26.40 -4.02 3.97
CA THR A 393 -26.25 -2.55 3.90
C THR A 393 -24.97 -2.22 3.15
N GLY A 394 -25.05 -1.34 2.16
CA GLY A 394 -23.88 -0.99 1.36
C GLY A 394 -24.25 -0.33 0.05
N PHE A 395 -23.28 -0.27 -0.86
CA PHE A 395 -23.49 0.28 -2.18
C PHE A 395 -22.81 -0.55 -3.25
N ARG A 396 -23.32 -0.39 -4.47
CA ARG A 396 -22.73 -0.89 -5.70
C ARG A 396 -22.76 0.19 -6.77
N LEU A 397 -21.66 0.35 -7.48
CA LEU A 397 -21.49 1.25 -8.61
C LEU A 397 -21.04 0.46 -9.85
N SER A 398 -21.66 0.78 -10.98
CA SER A 398 -21.13 0.47 -12.30
C SER A 398 -21.11 1.76 -13.12
N SER A 399 -20.05 1.99 -13.88
CA SER A 399 -19.85 3.26 -14.60
C SER A 399 -19.05 3.03 -15.87
N GLU A 400 -19.38 3.74 -16.93
CA GLU A 400 -18.57 3.89 -18.14
C GLU A 400 -18.30 5.38 -18.34
N CYS A 401 -17.03 5.74 -18.47
CA CYS A 401 -16.58 7.09 -18.79
C CYS A 401 -15.82 7.05 -20.13
N ARG A 402 -16.15 7.98 -21.01
CA ARG A 402 -15.44 8.24 -22.26
C ARG A 402 -14.93 9.67 -22.22
N LEU A 403 -13.66 9.87 -22.55
CA LEU A 403 -13.01 11.17 -22.62
C LEU A 403 -12.42 11.36 -24.01
N ASP A 404 -12.80 12.43 -24.69
CA ASP A 404 -12.25 12.76 -26.01
C ASP A 404 -10.95 13.58 -25.93
N ALA A 405 -10.37 13.90 -27.10
CA ALA A 405 -9.16 14.72 -27.22
C ALA A 405 -9.28 16.12 -26.58
N PHE A 406 -10.50 16.67 -26.54
CA PHE A 406 -10.82 18.00 -26.04
C PHE A 406 -11.18 17.99 -24.56
N ARG A 407 -10.97 16.85 -23.88
CA ARG A 407 -11.36 16.62 -22.48
C ARG A 407 -12.86 16.73 -22.23
N LYS A 408 -13.68 16.57 -23.28
CA LYS A 408 -15.12 16.37 -23.10
C LYS A 408 -15.35 14.95 -22.62
N PHE A 409 -16.17 14.81 -21.60
CA PHE A 409 -16.56 13.54 -21.04
C PHE A 409 -18.01 13.19 -21.36
N ASP A 410 -18.24 11.88 -21.49
CA ASP A 410 -19.55 11.22 -21.49
C ASP A 410 -19.47 10.11 -20.43
N ILE A 411 -20.26 10.24 -19.35
CA ILE A 411 -20.25 9.30 -18.23
C ILE A 411 -21.67 8.80 -17.99
N LYS A 412 -21.82 7.49 -17.98
CA LYS A 412 -23.09 6.83 -17.67
C LYS A 412 -22.90 5.66 -16.73
N GLY A 413 -23.92 5.30 -15.98
CA GLY A 413 -23.82 4.19 -15.04
C GLY A 413 -25.02 4.03 -14.15
N LEU A 414 -24.83 3.20 -13.13
CA LEU A 414 -25.83 2.86 -12.13
C LEU A 414 -25.18 2.84 -10.76
N ILE A 415 -25.76 3.59 -9.82
CA ILE A 415 -25.47 3.48 -8.38
C ILE A 415 -26.66 2.81 -7.71
N VAL A 416 -26.41 1.83 -6.85
CA VAL A 416 -27.42 1.19 -6.00
C VAL A 416 -26.97 1.31 -4.55
N PHE A 417 -27.87 1.73 -3.67
CA PHE A 417 -27.69 1.70 -2.22
C PHE A 417 -28.69 0.73 -1.61
N ASN A 418 -28.18 -0.27 -0.90
CA ASN A 418 -29.00 -1.17 -0.12
C ASN A 418 -29.11 -0.65 1.31
N ASN A 419 -30.34 -0.65 1.85
CA ASN A 419 -30.66 -0.04 3.13
C ASN A 419 -30.16 1.41 3.22
N TYR A 420 -30.55 2.24 2.25
CA TYR A 420 -29.99 3.59 2.06
C TYR A 420 -30.22 4.50 3.26
N LEU A 421 -31.29 4.30 4.02
CA LEU A 421 -31.57 5.06 5.23
C LEU A 421 -30.44 4.88 6.25
N LYS A 422 -30.06 3.63 6.52
CA LYS A 422 -28.96 3.32 7.44
C LYS A 422 -27.62 3.82 6.91
N ALA A 423 -27.35 3.64 5.61
CA ALA A 423 -26.13 4.16 4.99
C ALA A 423 -26.05 5.70 5.10
N THR A 424 -27.16 6.40 4.84
CA THR A 424 -27.26 7.86 4.97
C THR A 424 -27.08 8.30 6.41
N ASP A 425 -27.64 7.57 7.39
CA ASP A 425 -27.47 7.87 8.81
C ASP A 425 -25.99 7.86 9.22
N ILE A 426 -25.27 6.80 8.86
CA ILE A 426 -23.83 6.66 9.17
C ILE A 426 -23.03 7.80 8.52
N ILE A 427 -23.27 8.05 7.22
CA ILE A 427 -22.53 9.05 6.45
C ILE A 427 -22.79 10.47 6.97
N THR A 428 -24.05 10.83 7.20
CA THR A 428 -24.43 12.19 7.62
C THR A 428 -23.95 12.49 9.04
N ASN A 429 -24.01 11.53 9.96
CA ASN A 429 -23.47 11.68 11.32
C ASN A 429 -21.98 12.09 11.31
N TYR A 430 -21.20 11.58 10.35
CA TYR A 430 -19.80 11.97 10.17
C TYR A 430 -19.65 13.35 9.52
N PHE A 431 -20.33 13.59 8.40
CA PHE A 431 -20.24 14.85 7.66
C PHE A 431 -20.67 16.08 8.47
N PHE A 432 -21.61 15.95 9.40
CA PHE A 432 -22.06 17.07 10.24
C PHE A 432 -21.01 17.57 11.23
N ASN A 433 -19.92 16.83 11.42
CA ASN A 433 -18.79 17.29 12.22
C ASN A 433 -17.67 17.88 11.36
N LEU A 434 -17.87 18.07 10.06
CA LEU A 434 -16.88 18.58 9.13
C LEU A 434 -17.31 19.89 8.44
N GLY A 435 -16.32 20.66 7.97
CA GLY A 435 -16.49 21.81 7.10
C GLY A 435 -17.42 22.86 7.70
N ARG A 436 -18.40 23.33 6.90
CA ARG A 436 -19.41 24.29 7.37
C ARG A 436 -20.46 23.69 8.29
N PHE A 437 -20.70 22.38 8.21
CA PHE A 437 -21.76 21.72 8.97
C PHE A 437 -21.47 21.65 10.48
N LYS A 438 -20.20 21.78 10.87
CA LYS A 438 -19.79 21.74 12.29
C LYS A 438 -20.45 22.81 13.16
N THR A 439 -20.88 23.93 12.57
CA THR A 439 -21.57 25.02 13.29
C THR A 439 -23.09 24.88 13.29
N PHE A 440 -23.65 23.87 12.64
CA PHE A 440 -25.09 23.69 12.55
C PHE A 440 -25.67 23.26 13.91
N SER A 441 -26.81 23.85 14.27
CA SER A 441 -27.59 23.44 15.43
C SER A 441 -28.10 22.01 15.28
N GLU A 442 -28.45 21.36 16.38
CA GLU A 442 -28.99 20.00 16.36
C GLU A 442 -30.26 19.90 15.49
N ASP A 443 -31.16 20.88 15.60
CA ASP A 443 -32.34 20.98 14.75
C ASP A 443 -31.98 21.06 13.25
N SER A 444 -30.95 21.84 12.90
CA SER A 444 -30.47 21.95 11.52
C SER A 444 -29.90 20.61 11.03
N ARG A 445 -29.11 19.93 11.85
CA ARG A 445 -28.55 18.61 11.51
C ARG A 445 -29.66 17.60 11.25
N ILE A 446 -30.72 17.60 12.06
CA ILE A 446 -31.92 16.77 11.84
C ILE A 446 -32.59 17.11 10.51
N VAL A 447 -32.82 18.39 10.22
CA VAL A 447 -33.42 18.84 8.96
C VAL A 447 -32.58 18.40 7.75
N TYR A 448 -31.26 18.57 7.78
CA TYR A 448 -30.39 18.15 6.70
C TYR A 448 -30.35 16.63 6.52
N LYS A 449 -30.36 15.87 7.62
CA LYS A 449 -30.39 14.41 7.61
C LYS A 449 -31.65 13.88 6.94
N GLU A 450 -32.81 14.33 7.43
CA GLU A 450 -34.11 13.91 6.91
C GLU A 450 -34.37 14.47 5.50
N GLY A 451 -33.90 15.68 5.23
CA GLY A 451 -33.97 16.29 3.90
C GLY A 451 -33.13 15.52 2.88
N THR A 452 -31.93 15.06 3.25
CA THR A 452 -31.08 14.22 2.40
C THR A 452 -31.74 12.88 2.10
N LYS A 453 -32.29 12.19 3.12
CA LYS A 453 -33.04 10.94 2.92
C LYS A 453 -34.22 11.12 1.97
N TYR A 454 -35.01 12.17 2.21
CA TYR A 454 -36.18 12.49 1.39
C TYR A 454 -35.77 12.81 -0.05
N PHE A 455 -34.73 13.63 -0.22
CA PHE A 455 -34.17 13.97 -1.53
C PHE A 455 -33.72 12.72 -2.28
N LEU A 456 -32.86 11.90 -1.69
CA LEU A 456 -32.34 10.67 -2.31
C LEU A 456 -33.47 9.72 -2.74
N ARG A 457 -34.52 9.57 -1.92
CA ARG A 457 -35.70 8.80 -2.32
C ARG A 457 -36.40 9.42 -3.52
N THR A 458 -36.64 10.73 -3.47
CA THR A 458 -37.42 11.46 -4.48
C THR A 458 -36.77 11.44 -5.85
N ILE A 459 -35.44 11.56 -5.90
CA ILE A 459 -34.68 11.56 -7.16
C ILE A 459 -34.27 10.17 -7.63
N SER A 460 -34.58 9.10 -6.88
CA SER A 460 -34.26 7.73 -7.28
C SER A 460 -35.01 7.31 -8.54
N ASP A 461 -34.57 6.22 -9.19
CA ASP A 461 -35.26 5.65 -10.35
C ASP A 461 -36.69 5.18 -10.02
N HIS A 462 -36.95 4.86 -8.74
CA HIS A 462 -38.20 4.28 -8.26
C HIS A 462 -38.67 4.96 -6.95
N PRO A 463 -39.06 6.25 -7.00
CA PRO A 463 -39.35 7.04 -5.80
C PRO A 463 -40.54 6.50 -4.98
N ASP A 464 -41.51 5.87 -5.66
CA ASP A 464 -42.70 5.28 -5.06
C ASP A 464 -42.47 3.85 -4.53
N SER A 465 -41.26 3.32 -4.67
CA SER A 465 -40.91 2.01 -4.14
C SER A 465 -41.03 2.00 -2.61
N ASN A 466 -41.55 0.89 -2.08
CA ASN A 466 -41.53 0.59 -0.64
C ASN A 466 -40.27 -0.18 -0.23
N SER A 467 -39.33 -0.39 -1.15
CA SER A 467 -38.03 -0.98 -0.84
C SER A 467 -37.22 -0.07 0.10
N GLY A 468 -36.42 -0.70 0.96
CA GLY A 468 -35.36 0.00 1.72
C GLY A 468 -34.13 0.35 0.87
N ASP A 469 -34.15 0.01 -0.42
CA ASP A 469 -33.06 0.18 -1.37
C ASP A 469 -33.43 1.24 -2.43
N ILE A 470 -32.44 1.99 -2.89
CA ILE A 470 -32.60 2.98 -3.96
C ILE A 470 -31.54 2.80 -5.04
N SER A 471 -31.87 3.22 -6.26
CA SER A 471 -30.95 3.24 -7.39
C SER A 471 -31.01 4.57 -8.13
N PHE A 472 -29.90 4.86 -8.81
CA PHE A 472 -29.73 6.03 -9.66
C PHE A 472 -29.04 5.62 -10.95
N GLU A 473 -29.79 5.48 -12.04
CA GLU A 473 -29.21 5.48 -13.37
C GLU A 473 -28.78 6.91 -13.72
N TYR A 474 -27.58 7.10 -14.24
CA TYR A 474 -27.10 8.43 -14.62
C TYR A 474 -26.47 8.43 -15.99
N ASN A 475 -26.57 9.59 -16.64
CA ASN A 475 -25.96 9.87 -17.94
C ASN A 475 -25.63 11.36 -18.03
N LEU A 476 -24.35 11.69 -18.09
CA LEU A 476 -23.81 13.04 -18.03
C LEU A 476 -22.84 13.26 -19.19
N ASP A 477 -23.19 14.15 -20.11
CA ASP A 477 -22.34 14.61 -21.21
C ASP A 477 -21.90 16.05 -20.95
N SER A 478 -20.60 16.28 -20.83
CA SER A 478 -20.02 17.62 -20.64
C SER A 478 -20.40 18.63 -21.74
N SER A 479 -20.72 18.16 -22.96
CA SER A 479 -21.19 19.01 -24.07
C SER A 479 -22.61 19.53 -23.83
N ASN A 480 -23.38 18.87 -22.97
CA ASN A 480 -24.78 19.18 -22.70
C ASN A 480 -25.17 18.81 -21.26
N ILE A 481 -24.36 19.26 -20.29
CA ILE A 481 -24.46 18.80 -18.90
C ILE A 481 -25.84 19.10 -18.30
N GLU A 482 -26.48 20.18 -18.75
CA GLU A 482 -27.82 20.58 -18.31
C GLU A 482 -28.92 19.58 -18.69
N LYS A 483 -28.71 18.81 -19.76
CA LYS A 483 -29.62 17.72 -20.18
C LYS A 483 -29.22 16.35 -19.63
N GLY A 484 -28.15 16.30 -18.84
CA GLY A 484 -27.76 15.08 -18.14
C GLY A 484 -28.85 14.66 -17.16
N LYS A 485 -28.90 13.37 -16.82
CA LYS A 485 -29.86 12.81 -15.86
C LYS A 485 -29.16 12.07 -14.74
N ILE A 486 -29.74 12.12 -13.55
CA ILE A 486 -29.38 11.30 -12.40
C ILE A 486 -30.67 10.81 -11.77
N GLY A 487 -30.87 9.50 -11.76
CA GLY A 487 -32.12 8.88 -11.37
C GLY A 487 -33.28 9.32 -12.26
N SER A 488 -34.37 9.72 -11.63
CA SER A 488 -35.58 10.19 -12.33
C SER A 488 -35.53 11.66 -12.75
N VAL A 489 -34.45 12.41 -12.45
CA VAL A 489 -34.40 13.87 -12.62
C VAL A 489 -33.26 14.37 -13.51
N ASP A 490 -33.48 15.54 -14.14
CA ASP A 490 -32.45 16.25 -14.90
C ASP A 490 -31.41 16.88 -13.96
N PHE A 491 -30.15 16.90 -14.37
CA PHE A 491 -29.02 17.37 -13.57
C PHE A 491 -29.15 18.84 -13.15
N ASN A 492 -29.69 19.69 -14.03
CA ASN A 492 -29.92 21.11 -13.73
C ASN A 492 -30.98 21.33 -12.61
N LYS A 493 -31.84 20.36 -12.34
CA LYS A 493 -32.87 20.40 -11.29
C LYS A 493 -32.40 19.83 -9.96
N PHE A 494 -31.25 19.15 -9.92
CA PHE A 494 -30.74 18.44 -8.74
C PHE A 494 -30.63 19.33 -7.50
N LEU A 495 -30.00 20.50 -7.66
CA LEU A 495 -29.75 21.44 -6.57
C LEU A 495 -31.03 22.14 -6.07
N PRO A 496 -31.91 22.69 -6.94
CA PRO A 496 -33.23 23.17 -6.52
C PRO A 496 -34.05 22.13 -5.75
N LEU A 497 -34.08 20.87 -6.23
CA LEU A 497 -34.82 19.79 -5.58
C LEU A 497 -34.25 19.43 -4.21
N TYR A 498 -32.92 19.47 -4.04
CA TYR A 498 -32.30 19.27 -2.74
C TYR A 498 -32.71 20.36 -1.74
N TYR A 499 -32.68 21.63 -2.13
CA TYR A 499 -33.13 22.72 -1.25
C TYR A 499 -34.64 22.69 -0.98
N LEU A 500 -35.45 22.22 -1.92
CA LEU A 500 -36.88 21.99 -1.71
C LEU A 500 -37.11 20.88 -0.67
N ALA A 501 -36.34 19.79 -0.72
CA ALA A 501 -36.39 18.74 0.29
C ALA A 501 -36.00 19.27 1.68
N LEU A 502 -34.94 20.09 1.76
CA LEU A 502 -34.55 20.76 3.01
C LEU A 502 -35.64 21.69 3.52
N TYR A 503 -36.25 22.51 2.65
CA TYR A 503 -37.34 23.41 3.02
C TYR A 503 -38.54 22.64 3.56
N LYS A 504 -38.96 21.56 2.88
CA LYS A 504 -40.06 20.70 3.34
C LYS A 504 -39.79 20.18 4.75
N LYS A 505 -38.59 19.65 5.01
CA LYS A 505 -38.22 19.15 6.35
C LYS A 505 -38.04 20.23 7.40
N ALA A 506 -37.59 21.42 7.01
CA ALA A 506 -37.55 22.57 7.90
C ALA A 506 -38.96 23.06 8.27
N SER A 507 -39.91 23.06 7.32
CA SER A 507 -41.29 23.51 7.55
C SER A 507 -42.06 22.63 8.55
N GLU A 508 -41.76 21.32 8.58
CA GLU A 508 -42.30 20.36 9.56
C GLU A 508 -41.87 20.69 11.02
N LYS A 509 -40.86 21.56 11.19
CA LYS A 509 -40.30 21.96 12.49
C LYS A 509 -40.71 23.38 12.92
N ILE A 510 -41.63 24.02 12.19
CA ILE A 510 -42.12 25.38 12.52
C ILE A 510 -43.35 25.28 13.40
N HIS A 511 -43.39 26.08 14.46
CA HIS A 511 -44.51 26.15 15.39
C HIS A 511 -45.40 27.38 15.14
N ILE A 512 -46.64 27.31 15.63
CA ILE A 512 -47.59 28.42 15.56
C ILE A 512 -47.02 29.61 16.33
N GLY A 513 -46.82 30.75 15.64
CA GLY A 513 -46.25 31.97 16.22
C GLY A 513 -44.80 32.25 15.81
N ASP A 514 -44.12 31.31 15.16
CA ASP A 514 -42.76 31.51 14.66
C ASP A 514 -42.71 32.50 13.49
N ASN A 515 -41.62 33.28 13.41
CA ASN A 515 -41.27 33.97 12.16
C ASN A 515 -40.70 32.95 11.18
N VAL A 516 -41.54 32.50 10.24
CA VAL A 516 -41.24 31.47 9.24
C VAL A 516 -39.91 31.71 8.54
N THR A 517 -39.70 32.90 7.98
CA THR A 517 -38.46 33.24 7.26
C THR A 517 -37.24 33.06 8.14
N LYS A 518 -37.29 33.64 9.35
CA LYS A 518 -36.17 33.57 10.29
C LYS A 518 -35.91 32.14 10.73
N ARG A 519 -36.95 31.36 11.01
CA ARG A 519 -36.83 29.97 11.48
C ARG A 519 -36.29 29.05 10.39
N ILE A 520 -36.73 29.20 9.14
CA ILE A 520 -36.16 28.46 8.00
C ILE A 520 -34.68 28.79 7.82
N GLN A 521 -34.30 30.06 7.92
CA GLN A 521 -32.89 30.47 7.84
C GLN A 521 -32.05 29.94 9.01
N GLU A 522 -32.63 29.79 10.20
CA GLU A 522 -31.96 29.15 11.34
C GLU A 522 -31.76 27.64 11.13
N LEU A 523 -32.74 26.95 10.53
CA LEU A 523 -32.72 25.50 10.28
C LEU A 523 -31.92 25.11 9.03
N VAL A 524 -31.83 26.01 8.06
CA VAL A 524 -31.07 25.86 6.82
C VAL A 524 -30.19 27.10 6.61
N PRO A 525 -29.06 27.22 7.34
CA PRO A 525 -28.23 28.44 7.34
C PRO A 525 -27.75 28.88 5.96
N ASP A 526 -27.51 27.93 5.06
CA ASP A 526 -26.98 28.17 3.72
C ASP A 526 -28.06 28.48 2.68
N PHE A 527 -29.33 28.56 3.07
CA PHE A 527 -30.43 28.88 2.15
C PHE A 527 -30.29 30.30 1.55
N ASN A 528 -29.54 31.18 2.23
CA ASN A 528 -29.29 32.54 1.77
C ASN A 528 -28.56 32.62 0.42
N GLU A 529 -27.79 31.60 0.05
CA GLU A 529 -27.15 31.50 -1.28
C GLU A 529 -28.19 31.30 -2.40
N TYR A 530 -29.43 30.92 -2.07
CA TYR A 530 -30.55 30.64 -2.99
C TYR A 530 -31.77 31.52 -2.69
N HIS A 531 -31.52 32.79 -2.35
CA HIS A 531 -32.54 33.73 -1.89
C HIS A 531 -33.73 33.93 -2.86
N SER A 532 -33.53 33.72 -4.17
CA SER A 532 -34.61 33.75 -5.18
C SER A 532 -35.58 32.58 -5.03
N LEU A 533 -35.07 31.36 -4.83
CA LEU A 533 -35.86 30.15 -4.56
C LEU A 533 -36.61 30.28 -3.23
N LEU A 534 -35.95 30.81 -2.19
CA LEU A 534 -36.60 31.08 -0.90
C LEU A 534 -37.79 32.04 -1.05
N LYS A 535 -37.61 33.13 -1.79
CA LYS A 535 -38.70 34.08 -2.06
C LYS A 535 -39.86 33.41 -2.80
N GLN A 536 -39.59 32.54 -3.76
CA GLN A 536 -40.64 31.78 -4.46
C GLN A 536 -41.40 30.84 -3.53
N LEU A 537 -40.68 30.08 -2.69
CA LEU A 537 -41.28 29.12 -1.76
C LEU A 537 -42.06 29.79 -0.61
N MET A 538 -41.70 31.02 -0.23
CA MET A 538 -42.39 31.78 0.82
C MET A 538 -43.62 32.56 0.34
N ILE A 539 -43.88 32.63 -0.98
CA ILE A 539 -45.11 33.27 -1.52
C ILE A 539 -46.33 32.35 -1.34
N GLN A 540 -46.13 31.03 -1.22
CA GLN A 540 -47.22 30.10 -0.96
C GLN A 540 -47.49 29.99 0.55
N PRO A 541 -48.73 30.25 1.01
CA PRO A 541 -49.07 30.19 2.42
C PRO A 541 -49.06 28.71 2.86
N PHE A 542 -48.20 28.36 3.82
CA PHE A 542 -48.28 27.13 4.65
C PHE A 542 -49.14 26.00 4.05
N LEU A 543 -48.72 25.44 2.92
CA LEU A 543 -49.42 24.32 2.30
C LEU A 543 -48.37 23.34 1.83
N GLU A 544 -48.68 22.09 2.07
CA GLU A 544 -47.91 20.90 1.74
C GLU A 544 -47.15 21.12 0.43
N VAL A 545 -45.82 20.94 0.46
CA VAL A 545 -45.08 20.72 -0.79
C VAL A 545 -45.59 19.37 -1.33
N ASP A 546 -46.69 19.45 -2.06
CA ASP A 546 -47.42 18.34 -2.67
C ASP A 546 -46.72 17.90 -3.96
N SER A 547 -47.24 16.84 -4.60
CA SER A 547 -46.70 16.36 -5.86
C SER A 547 -46.66 17.41 -6.96
N ASP A 548 -47.50 18.44 -6.92
CA ASP A 548 -47.68 19.42 -7.99
C ASP A 548 -46.60 20.50 -7.96
N VAL A 549 -46.16 20.94 -6.77
CA VAL A 549 -44.97 21.83 -6.62
C VAL A 549 -43.69 21.09 -7.04
N TRP A 550 -43.58 19.79 -6.71
CA TRP A 550 -42.50 18.95 -7.21
C TRP A 550 -42.56 18.82 -8.74
N GLN A 551 -43.74 18.61 -9.32
CA GLN A 551 -43.95 18.53 -10.77
C GLN A 551 -43.68 19.86 -11.50
N GLU A 552 -43.94 21.02 -10.88
CA GLU A 552 -43.60 22.33 -11.45
C GLU A 552 -42.09 22.59 -11.50
N VAL A 553 -41.33 22.13 -10.50
CA VAL A 553 -39.85 22.21 -10.53
C VAL A 553 -39.26 21.11 -11.43
N ILE A 554 -39.96 19.98 -11.59
CA ILE A 554 -39.59 18.87 -12.49
C ILE A 554 -39.93 19.17 -13.97
N LYS A 555 -40.87 20.06 -14.28
CA LYS A 555 -41.13 20.54 -15.66
C LYS A 555 -40.06 21.57 -16.04
#